data_AF-A0A9N9W7Q4-F1
#
_entry.id   AF-A0A9N9W7Q4-F1
#
_cell.length_a   1.000
_cell.length_b   1.000
_cell.length_c   1.000
_cell.angle_alpha   90.00
_cell.angle_beta   90.00
_cell.angle_gamma   90.00
#
_symmetry.space_group_name_H-M   'P 1'
#
loop_
_entity.id
_entity.type
_entity.pdbx_description
1 polymer ?
#
loop_
_entity_poly.entity_id
_entity_poly.type
_entity_poly.pdbx_seq_one_letter_code
_entity_poly.pdbx_strand_id
1 'polypeptide(L)'
;LCAVGKPKRFAFVSSTSTLDTDFYVNLSNKDGKAVMEADDLEGSLKGLATGYGQSKWASEYLSQMTTWSVYRRDLPDISNTVNAVPVTRVSRIVVAATFHLSGATKESLAVAQVTGHPRVTMNDWIGALEVYGYNAPLIPYSEWSAKVKNYVNDAAEKEKHALLPLFHFVVGNLPGNSIALELDDANALGALDLYVEKQGAQGDSQASSNINIQVLGTYLKYLVTIGFLPGPSRENGGQPLPKLDGDLSQVLTSSQFGGRSARS
;
A
#
# COMPACT_ATOMS: atom_id res chain seq x y z
N LEU A 1 -35.30 4.11 -9.71
CA LEU A 1 -34.02 3.68 -9.11
C LEU A 1 -33.86 4.33 -7.74
N CYS A 2 -33.32 3.61 -6.76
CA CYS A 2 -33.21 3.94 -5.32
C CYS A 2 -34.51 4.19 -4.50
N ALA A 3 -35.62 4.59 -5.11
CA ALA A 3 -36.86 4.94 -4.38
C ALA A 3 -38.06 3.97 -4.60
N VAL A 4 -37.87 2.80 -5.21
CA VAL A 4 -38.97 1.84 -5.45
C VAL A 4 -38.60 0.49 -4.81
N GLY A 5 -39.43 0.03 -3.88
CA GLY A 5 -39.23 -1.22 -3.13
C GLY A 5 -38.49 -1.03 -1.80
N LYS A 6 -37.82 -2.09 -1.32
CA LYS A 6 -37.06 -2.04 -0.07
C LYS A 6 -35.87 -1.08 -0.23
N PRO A 7 -35.70 -0.07 0.64
CA PRO A 7 -34.61 0.90 0.53
C PRO A 7 -33.28 0.15 0.55
N LYS A 8 -32.52 0.30 -0.55
CA LYS A 8 -31.16 -0.22 -0.65
C LYS A 8 -30.23 0.80 -0.02
N ARG A 9 -29.31 0.35 0.82
CA ARG A 9 -28.26 1.22 1.35
C ARG A 9 -27.34 1.60 0.20
N PHE A 10 -27.19 2.89 0.01
CA PHE A 10 -26.34 3.47 -1.02
C PHE A 10 -25.04 3.91 -0.34
N ALA A 11 -23.95 3.23 -0.66
CA ALA A 11 -22.62 3.53 -0.14
C ALA A 11 -21.73 3.93 -1.31
N PHE A 12 -21.01 5.05 -1.15
CA PHE A 12 -19.94 5.44 -2.06
C PHE A 12 -18.62 4.93 -1.51
N VAL A 13 -17.83 4.28 -2.37
CA VAL A 13 -16.41 4.02 -2.10
C VAL A 13 -15.64 5.06 -2.90
N SER A 14 -15.12 6.07 -2.22
CA SER A 14 -14.30 7.11 -2.85
C SER A 14 -12.82 6.80 -2.66
N SER A 15 -11.99 7.17 -3.65
CA SER A 15 -10.54 7.16 -3.48
C SER A 15 -10.09 8.31 -2.59
N THR A 16 -8.90 8.17 -2.00
CA THR A 16 -8.23 9.21 -1.22
C THR A 16 -7.98 10.51 -1.99
N SER A 17 -8.26 10.59 -3.30
CA SER A 17 -8.24 11.85 -4.08
C SER A 17 -9.08 12.97 -3.47
N THR A 18 -10.14 12.61 -2.75
CA THR A 18 -10.98 13.60 -2.08
C THR A 18 -10.24 14.27 -0.91
N LEU A 19 -9.13 13.70 -0.47
CA LEU A 19 -8.26 14.22 0.58
C LEU A 19 -6.88 14.64 0.03
N ASP A 20 -6.58 14.33 -1.23
CA ASP A 20 -5.29 14.63 -1.88
C ASP A 20 -5.25 16.08 -2.39
N THR A 21 -5.44 17.03 -1.48
CA THR A 21 -5.36 18.47 -1.75
C THR A 21 -4.41 19.13 -0.78
N ASP A 22 -3.81 20.25 -1.19
CA ASP A 22 -2.91 21.05 -0.34
C ASP A 22 -3.58 21.40 1.00
N PHE A 23 -4.91 21.52 1.04
CA PHE A 23 -5.64 21.79 2.26
C PHE A 23 -5.47 20.67 3.30
N TYR A 24 -5.84 19.43 2.97
CA TYR A 24 -5.76 18.30 3.91
C TYR A 24 -4.31 17.87 4.17
N VAL A 25 -3.42 18.01 3.20
CA VAL A 25 -1.98 17.81 3.38
C VAL A 25 -1.42 18.77 4.41
N ASN A 26 -1.77 20.05 4.34
CA ASN A 26 -1.34 21.02 5.33
C ASN A 26 -2.01 20.81 6.70
N LEU A 27 -3.28 20.38 6.72
CA LEU A 27 -4.00 20.07 7.96
C LEU A 27 -3.30 18.94 8.73
N SER A 28 -2.97 17.85 8.02
CA SER A 28 -2.27 16.71 8.62
C SER A 28 -0.84 17.07 9.03
N ASN A 29 -0.11 17.82 8.20
CA ASN A 29 1.30 18.17 8.45
C ASN A 29 1.51 19.24 9.53
N LYS A 30 0.63 20.24 9.66
CA LYS A 30 0.82 21.35 10.62
C LYS A 30 0.35 21.02 12.03
N ASP A 31 -0.78 20.32 12.14
CA ASP A 31 -1.40 20.05 13.43
C ASP A 31 -1.06 18.66 13.96
N GLY A 32 -0.43 17.81 13.14
CA GLY A 32 -0.20 16.40 13.47
C GLY A 32 -1.50 15.62 13.69
N LYS A 33 -2.63 16.18 13.25
CA LYS A 33 -3.96 15.63 13.43
C LYS A 33 -4.32 14.78 12.22
N ALA A 34 -4.94 13.65 12.48
CA ALA A 34 -5.57 12.86 11.44
C ALA A 34 -6.74 13.64 10.84
N VAL A 35 -7.00 13.44 9.54
CA VAL A 35 -8.23 13.91 8.90
C VAL A 35 -9.39 13.08 9.44
N MET A 36 -10.32 13.73 10.12
CA MET A 36 -11.39 13.04 10.85
C MET A 36 -12.48 12.57 9.87
N GLU A 37 -13.15 11.47 10.18
CA GLU A 37 -14.31 11.02 9.39
C GLU A 37 -15.52 11.96 9.49
N ALA A 38 -15.51 12.88 10.46
CA ALA A 38 -16.52 13.91 10.66
C ALA A 38 -16.15 15.25 10.01
N ASP A 39 -14.93 15.41 9.47
CA ASP A 39 -14.53 16.65 8.80
C ASP A 39 -15.37 16.86 7.53
N ASP A 40 -15.74 18.12 7.27
CA ASP A 40 -16.34 18.45 5.97
C ASP A 40 -15.32 18.28 4.83
N LEU A 41 -15.83 17.98 3.64
CA LEU A 41 -15.01 17.74 2.43
C LEU A 41 -14.89 18.99 1.54
N GLU A 42 -15.23 20.18 2.05
CA GLU A 42 -15.20 21.44 1.29
C GLU A 42 -13.78 21.87 0.94
N GLY A 43 -12.77 21.40 1.68
CA GLY A 43 -11.36 21.56 1.36
C GLY A 43 -10.95 21.01 -0.01
N SER A 44 -11.80 20.16 -0.60
CA SER A 44 -11.63 19.58 -1.94
C SER A 44 -12.62 20.09 -2.97
N LEU A 45 -13.30 21.22 -2.70
CA LEU A 45 -14.18 21.89 -3.66
C LEU A 45 -13.47 22.21 -4.99
N LYS A 46 -12.14 22.42 -4.95
CA LYS A 46 -11.28 22.64 -6.11
C LYS A 46 -10.05 21.73 -6.04
N GLY A 47 -9.49 21.41 -7.21
CA GLY A 47 -8.22 20.68 -7.28
C GLY A 47 -8.34 19.16 -7.17
N LEU A 48 -9.54 18.59 -7.31
CA LEU A 48 -9.73 17.13 -7.34
C LEU A 48 -8.95 16.49 -8.49
N ALA A 49 -7.98 15.66 -8.13
CA ALA A 49 -7.26 14.81 -9.06
C ALA A 49 -7.93 13.42 -9.18
N THR A 50 -7.51 12.64 -10.18
CA THR A 50 -8.00 11.26 -10.35
C THR A 50 -7.37 10.34 -9.28
N GLY A 51 -8.13 9.91 -8.26
CA GLY A 51 -7.57 9.12 -7.17
C GLY A 51 -7.19 7.68 -7.49
N TYR A 52 -7.69 7.13 -8.61
CA TYR A 52 -7.14 5.89 -9.19
C TYR A 52 -5.64 6.01 -9.48
N GLY A 53 -5.16 7.21 -9.79
CA GLY A 53 -3.75 7.49 -10.01
C GLY A 53 -2.90 7.22 -8.78
N GLN A 54 -3.38 7.51 -7.58
CA GLN A 54 -2.58 7.44 -6.35
C GLN A 54 -2.33 6.00 -5.86
N SER A 55 -3.38 5.17 -5.79
CA SER A 55 -3.20 3.76 -5.39
C SER A 55 -2.34 2.98 -6.40
N LYS A 56 -2.52 3.28 -7.70
CA LYS A 56 -1.67 2.73 -8.76
C LYS A 56 -0.23 3.22 -8.61
N TRP A 57 -0.03 4.52 -8.42
CA TRP A 57 1.27 5.14 -8.23
C TRP A 57 2.02 4.52 -7.06
N ALA A 58 1.37 4.36 -5.90
CA ALA A 58 1.98 3.77 -4.72
C ALA A 58 2.39 2.30 -4.95
N SER A 59 1.53 1.52 -5.60
CA SER A 59 1.84 0.11 -5.91
C SER A 59 2.98 -0.03 -6.91
N GLU A 60 2.97 0.74 -7.99
CA GLU A 60 4.05 0.75 -8.98
C GLU A 60 5.35 1.22 -8.36
N TYR A 61 5.30 2.21 -7.49
CA TYR A 61 6.45 2.73 -6.77
C TYR A 61 7.09 1.68 -5.87
N LEU A 62 6.32 1.07 -4.97
CA LEU A 62 6.82 0.03 -4.06
C LEU A 62 7.39 -1.17 -4.81
N SER A 63 6.71 -1.61 -5.88
CA SER A 63 7.17 -2.72 -6.70
C SER A 63 8.49 -2.39 -7.40
N GLN A 64 8.60 -1.20 -7.97
CA GLN A 64 9.81 -0.79 -8.67
C GLN A 64 10.98 -0.56 -7.72
N MET A 65 10.76 0.07 -6.57
CA MET A 65 11.79 0.28 -5.56
C MET A 65 12.31 -1.07 -5.03
N THR A 66 11.41 -2.01 -4.74
CA THR A 66 11.77 -3.39 -4.38
C THR A 66 12.64 -4.03 -5.46
N THR A 67 12.22 -3.91 -6.73
CA THR A 67 12.94 -4.48 -7.88
C THR A 67 14.33 -3.86 -8.03
N TRP A 68 14.42 -2.53 -7.94
CA TRP A 68 15.68 -1.80 -7.97
C TRP A 68 16.63 -2.30 -6.89
N SER A 69 16.17 -2.36 -5.64
CA SER A 69 17.02 -2.74 -4.52
C SER A 69 17.55 -4.16 -4.63
N VAL A 70 16.78 -5.08 -5.20
CA VAL A 70 17.24 -6.44 -5.47
C VAL A 70 18.37 -6.47 -6.52
N TYR A 71 18.27 -5.67 -7.59
CA TYR A 71 19.26 -5.69 -8.67
C TYR A 71 20.47 -4.77 -8.44
N ARG A 72 20.27 -3.63 -7.77
CA ARG A 72 21.27 -2.58 -7.57
C ARG A 72 21.89 -2.58 -6.17
N ARG A 73 21.30 -3.34 -5.24
CA ARG A 73 21.81 -3.56 -3.88
C ARG A 73 21.91 -2.27 -3.07
N ASP A 74 20.89 -1.44 -3.15
CA ASP A 74 20.74 -0.25 -2.32
C ASP A 74 19.26 0.08 -2.07
N LEU A 75 18.98 0.60 -0.87
CA LEU A 75 17.67 1.08 -0.44
C LEU A 75 17.78 2.59 -0.15
N PRO A 76 16.87 3.44 -0.65
CA PRO A 76 16.82 4.82 -0.20
C PRO A 76 16.27 4.90 1.22
N ASP A 77 16.94 5.67 2.08
CA ASP A 77 16.41 6.03 3.40
C ASP A 77 15.23 7.01 3.27
N ILE A 78 14.02 6.49 3.44
CA ILE A 78 12.76 7.24 3.44
C ILE A 78 11.90 6.76 4.61
N SER A 79 11.71 7.63 5.60
CA SER A 79 10.96 7.31 6.83
C SER A 79 9.45 7.51 6.71
N ASN A 80 8.95 7.97 5.55
CA ASN A 80 7.53 8.21 5.34
C ASN A 80 6.69 6.95 5.58
N THR A 81 5.52 7.12 6.18
CA THR A 81 4.53 6.05 6.35
C THR A 81 3.86 5.74 5.02
N VAL A 82 3.48 4.47 4.85
CA VAL A 82 2.70 3.98 3.71
C VAL A 82 1.33 3.56 4.23
N ASN A 83 0.28 4.21 3.75
CA ASN A 83 -1.08 3.75 4.02
C ASN A 83 -1.38 2.53 3.12
N ALA A 84 -1.18 1.34 3.66
CA ALA A 84 -1.46 0.09 2.98
C ALA A 84 -2.22 -0.85 3.90
N VAL A 85 -3.33 -1.39 3.38
CA VAL A 85 -4.26 -2.25 4.11
C VAL A 85 -4.47 -3.53 3.29
N PRO A 86 -4.35 -4.73 3.89
CA PRO A 86 -4.63 -5.97 3.19
C PRO A 86 -6.04 -5.99 2.58
N VAL A 87 -6.18 -6.50 1.36
CA VAL A 87 -7.47 -6.52 0.63
C VAL A 87 -8.59 -7.25 1.39
N THR A 88 -8.23 -8.26 2.19
CA THR A 88 -9.15 -8.99 3.07
C THR A 88 -9.72 -8.08 4.17
N ARG A 89 -8.90 -7.18 4.73
CA ARG A 89 -9.34 -6.16 5.69
C ARG A 89 -10.21 -5.10 5.00
N VAL A 90 -9.81 -4.60 3.83
CA VAL A 90 -10.59 -3.61 3.05
C VAL A 90 -12.00 -4.15 2.75
N SER A 91 -12.08 -5.36 2.20
CA SER A 91 -13.37 -5.98 1.86
C SER A 91 -14.27 -6.20 3.08
N ARG A 92 -13.71 -6.62 4.22
CA ARG A 92 -14.45 -6.73 5.48
C ARG A 92 -14.98 -5.38 5.96
N ILE A 93 -14.17 -4.32 5.92
CA ILE A 93 -14.61 -2.97 6.30
C ILE A 93 -15.73 -2.50 5.37
N VAL A 94 -15.63 -2.72 4.06
CA VAL A 94 -16.69 -2.34 3.10
C VAL A 94 -18.01 -3.04 3.43
N VAL A 95 -17.97 -4.35 3.70
CA VAL A 95 -19.16 -5.12 4.09
C VAL A 95 -19.71 -4.63 5.43
N ALA A 96 -18.83 -4.48 6.43
CA ALA A 96 -19.21 -4.01 7.75
C ALA A 96 -19.84 -2.62 7.71
N ALA A 97 -19.22 -1.66 7.02
CA ALA A 97 -19.73 -0.31 6.85
C ALA A 97 -21.10 -0.31 6.14
N THR A 98 -21.26 -1.12 5.09
CA THR A 98 -22.56 -1.26 4.40
C THR A 98 -23.68 -1.68 5.36
N PHE A 99 -23.37 -2.55 6.32
CA PHE A 99 -24.38 -3.11 7.21
C PHE A 99 -24.52 -2.42 8.57
N HIS A 100 -23.49 -1.73 9.03
CA HIS A 100 -23.38 -1.33 10.44
C HIS A 100 -22.92 0.11 10.64
N LEU A 101 -22.52 0.85 9.59
CA LEU A 101 -22.01 2.22 9.75
C LEU A 101 -23.02 3.15 10.42
N SER A 102 -24.28 3.14 9.99
CA SER A 102 -25.33 3.95 10.62
C SER A 102 -25.60 3.56 12.07
N GLY A 103 -25.33 2.29 12.44
CA GLY A 103 -25.43 1.83 13.82
C GLY A 103 -24.26 2.31 14.67
N ALA A 104 -23.06 2.32 14.10
CA ALA A 104 -21.84 2.79 14.75
C ALA A 104 -21.87 4.31 14.97
N THR A 105 -22.28 5.08 13.96
CA THR A 105 -22.26 6.55 14.01
C THR A 105 -23.55 7.16 14.55
N LYS A 106 -24.65 6.41 14.53
CA LYS A 106 -26.03 6.90 14.77
C LYS A 106 -26.48 7.94 13.74
N GLU A 107 -25.78 8.03 12.60
CA GLU A 107 -26.10 8.94 11.51
C GLU A 107 -26.66 8.19 10.30
N SER A 108 -27.46 8.88 9.50
CA SER A 108 -28.04 8.30 8.27
C SER A 108 -27.02 8.16 7.14
N LEU A 109 -26.01 9.04 7.13
CA LEU A 109 -24.90 9.10 6.18
C LEU A 109 -23.66 9.39 7.00
N ALA A 110 -22.60 8.61 6.81
CA ALA A 110 -21.32 8.79 7.48
C ALA A 110 -20.18 8.31 6.58
N VAL A 111 -18.96 8.74 6.90
CA VAL A 111 -17.74 8.32 6.22
C VAL A 111 -17.09 7.19 7.02
N ALA A 112 -16.57 6.21 6.29
CA ALA A 112 -15.70 5.16 6.80
C ALA A 112 -14.37 5.22 6.04
N GLN A 113 -13.32 5.73 6.68
CA GLN A 113 -11.97 5.76 6.13
C GLN A 113 -11.29 4.40 6.34
N VAL A 114 -10.43 4.03 5.40
CA VAL A 114 -9.70 2.77 5.44
C VAL A 114 -8.21 3.08 5.55
N THR A 115 -7.62 2.81 6.70
CA THR A 115 -6.21 3.04 6.99
C THR A 115 -5.61 1.88 7.80
N GLY A 116 -4.30 1.67 7.66
CA GLY A 116 -3.55 0.62 8.35
C GLY A 116 -3.06 1.06 9.73
N HIS A 117 -3.13 0.18 10.73
CA HIS A 117 -2.69 0.48 12.11
C HIS A 117 -1.92 -0.69 12.75
N PRO A 118 -0.66 -0.49 13.20
CA PRO A 118 0.19 0.66 12.87
C PRO A 118 0.50 0.72 11.37
N ARG A 119 0.79 1.93 10.87
CA ARG A 119 1.29 2.11 9.50
C ARG A 119 2.73 1.62 9.40
N VAL A 120 3.03 0.98 8.29
CA VAL A 120 4.38 0.54 7.91
C VAL A 120 5.12 1.73 7.28
N THR A 121 6.40 1.92 7.60
CA THR A 121 7.21 2.93 6.89
C THR A 121 7.74 2.38 5.56
N MET A 122 8.18 3.24 4.65
CA MET A 122 8.88 2.78 3.45
C MET A 122 10.12 1.96 3.82
N ASN A 123 10.89 2.41 4.83
CA ASN A 123 12.03 1.68 5.37
C ASN A 123 11.65 0.29 5.92
N ASP A 124 10.53 0.14 6.62
CA ASP A 124 10.05 -1.18 7.06
C ASP A 124 9.69 -2.07 5.86
N TRP A 125 9.05 -1.50 4.84
CA TRP A 125 8.63 -2.21 3.65
C TRP A 125 9.82 -2.78 2.86
N ILE A 126 10.78 -1.92 2.53
CA ILE A 126 11.92 -2.27 1.70
C ILE A 126 13.03 -2.95 2.53
N GLY A 127 13.16 -2.60 3.81
CA GLY A 127 14.07 -3.25 4.76
C GLY A 127 13.72 -4.72 5.03
N ALA A 128 12.49 -5.15 4.72
CA ALA A 128 12.14 -6.57 4.70
C ALA A 128 13.05 -7.40 3.78
N LEU A 129 13.59 -6.81 2.71
CA LEU A 129 14.53 -7.46 1.82
C LEU A 129 15.78 -7.95 2.58
N GLU A 130 16.37 -7.12 3.42
CA GLU A 130 17.55 -7.50 4.21
C GLU A 130 17.22 -8.61 5.22
N VAL A 131 16.06 -8.52 5.89
CA VAL A 131 15.60 -9.56 6.84
C VAL A 131 15.52 -10.94 6.19
N TYR A 132 15.10 -11.00 4.92
CA TYR A 132 14.97 -12.24 4.16
C TYR A 132 16.20 -12.59 3.30
N GLY A 133 17.34 -11.93 3.52
CA GLY A 133 18.65 -12.33 2.97
C GLY A 133 19.00 -11.71 1.61
N TYR A 134 18.29 -10.68 1.16
CA TYR A 134 18.77 -9.85 0.04
C TYR A 134 19.83 -8.88 0.56
N ASN A 135 20.89 -8.68 -0.22
CA ASN A 135 21.92 -7.69 0.11
C ASN A 135 21.53 -6.35 -0.51
N ALA A 136 20.92 -5.48 0.29
CA ALA A 136 20.51 -4.15 -0.13
C ALA A 136 20.60 -3.17 1.05
N PRO A 137 21.78 -2.63 1.38
CA PRO A 137 21.95 -1.67 2.47
C PRO A 137 21.14 -0.39 2.27
N LEU A 138 20.66 0.15 3.38
CA LEU A 138 20.06 1.48 3.46
C LEU A 138 21.13 2.56 3.25
N ILE A 139 20.89 3.47 2.31
CA ILE A 139 21.77 4.60 1.99
C ILE A 139 20.98 5.92 2.00
N PRO A 140 21.64 7.07 2.21
CA PRO A 140 20.95 8.37 2.16
C PRO A 140 20.21 8.59 0.83
N TYR A 141 18.99 9.13 0.89
CA TYR A 141 18.16 9.37 -0.30
C TYR A 141 18.88 10.18 -1.39
N SER A 142 19.69 11.18 -1.00
CA SER A 142 20.44 12.01 -1.95
C SER A 142 21.46 11.18 -2.77
N GLU A 143 22.13 10.24 -2.12
CA GLU A 143 23.06 9.31 -2.77
C GLU A 143 22.30 8.35 -3.69
N TRP A 144 21.22 7.74 -3.20
CA TRP A 144 20.39 6.84 -3.99
C TRP A 144 19.81 7.54 -5.24
N SER A 145 19.26 8.75 -5.08
CA SER A 145 18.71 9.56 -6.17
C SER A 145 19.77 9.86 -7.24
N ALA A 146 21.02 10.15 -6.83
CA ALA A 146 22.12 10.36 -7.76
C ALA A 146 22.44 9.08 -8.56
N LYS A 147 22.45 7.90 -7.90
CA LYS A 147 22.66 6.60 -8.58
C LYS A 147 21.57 6.31 -9.61
N VAL A 148 20.30 6.54 -9.28
CA VAL A 148 19.18 6.36 -10.23
C VAL A 148 19.31 7.30 -11.42
N LYS A 149 19.63 8.59 -11.20
CA LYS A 149 19.80 9.58 -12.27
C LYS A 149 20.96 9.21 -13.20
N ASN A 150 22.09 8.80 -12.65
CA ASN A 150 23.25 8.37 -13.44
C ASN A 150 22.92 7.13 -14.27
N TYR A 151 22.21 6.17 -13.68
CA TYR A 151 21.79 4.96 -14.38
C TYR A 151 20.93 5.25 -15.62
N VAL A 152 19.98 6.18 -15.51
CA VAL A 152 19.07 6.51 -16.62
C VAL A 152 19.76 7.31 -17.72
N ASN A 153 20.78 8.11 -17.38
CA ASN A 153 21.54 8.91 -18.33
C ASN A 153 22.64 8.12 -19.06
N ASP A 154 22.96 6.90 -18.63
CA ASP A 154 24.00 6.09 -19.24
C ASP A 154 23.51 5.37 -20.52
N ALA A 155 24.02 5.80 -21.66
CA ALA A 155 23.71 5.24 -22.97
C ALA A 155 24.26 3.83 -23.22
N ALA A 156 25.09 3.27 -22.32
CA ALA A 156 25.57 1.89 -22.38
C ALA A 156 24.60 0.88 -21.73
N GLU A 157 23.70 1.33 -20.85
CA GLU A 157 22.72 0.47 -20.15
C GLU A 157 21.37 0.35 -20.91
N LYS A 158 21.40 0.47 -22.25
CA LYS A 158 20.21 0.51 -23.15
C LYS A 158 19.34 -0.76 -23.17
N GLU A 159 19.84 -1.91 -22.73
CA GLU A 159 19.04 -3.16 -22.68
C GLU A 159 18.25 -3.33 -21.37
N LYS A 160 18.42 -2.47 -20.36
CA LYS A 160 17.81 -2.64 -19.02
C LYS A 160 16.83 -1.51 -18.65
N HIS A 161 15.99 -1.12 -19.61
CA HIS A 161 14.97 -0.08 -19.41
C HIS A 161 13.82 -0.47 -18.45
N ALA A 162 13.87 -1.66 -17.82
CA ALA A 162 12.91 -2.11 -16.83
C ALA A 162 12.74 -1.16 -15.62
N LEU A 163 13.74 -0.29 -15.37
CA LEU A 163 13.76 0.64 -14.25
C LEU A 163 13.63 2.12 -14.69
N LEU A 164 13.37 2.39 -15.99
CA LEU A 164 13.04 3.75 -16.45
C LEU A 164 11.87 4.39 -15.67
N PRO A 165 10.80 3.67 -15.29
CA PRO A 165 9.72 4.33 -14.58
C PRO A 165 10.12 4.81 -13.18
N LEU A 166 11.23 4.31 -12.58
CA LEU A 166 11.80 4.88 -11.35
C LEU A 166 12.31 6.30 -11.53
N PHE A 167 12.76 6.65 -12.74
CA PHE A 167 13.26 7.99 -13.04
C PHE A 167 12.22 9.06 -12.73
N HIS A 168 10.95 8.82 -13.08
CA HIS A 168 9.87 9.77 -12.79
C HIS A 168 9.69 10.02 -11.30
N PHE A 169 10.06 9.07 -10.43
CA PHE A 169 9.99 9.25 -8.98
C PHE A 169 11.16 10.08 -8.44
N VAL A 170 12.38 9.89 -8.95
CA VAL A 170 13.60 10.60 -8.46
C VAL A 170 13.85 11.97 -9.08
N VAL A 171 13.19 12.32 -10.18
CA VAL A 171 13.24 13.68 -10.74
C VAL A 171 12.60 14.69 -9.78
N GLY A 172 11.67 14.25 -8.93
CA GLY A 172 11.07 15.06 -7.86
C GLY A 172 11.77 14.94 -6.49
N ASN A 173 11.30 15.76 -5.53
CA ASN A 173 11.59 15.59 -4.11
C ASN A 173 10.70 14.47 -3.54
N LEU A 174 11.07 13.22 -3.79
CA LEU A 174 10.24 12.07 -3.44
C LEU A 174 9.90 11.98 -1.94
N PRO A 175 10.83 12.17 -0.98
CA PRO A 175 10.47 12.21 0.45
C PRO A 175 9.45 13.33 0.76
N GLY A 176 9.59 14.51 0.16
CA GLY A 176 8.63 15.60 0.34
C GLY A 176 7.28 15.37 -0.32
N ASN A 177 7.25 14.64 -1.44
CA ASN A 177 6.06 14.44 -2.27
C ASN A 177 5.30 13.15 -1.96
N SER A 178 5.79 12.31 -1.06
CA SER A 178 5.22 10.99 -0.74
C SER A 178 4.74 10.88 0.71
N ILE A 179 4.40 12.02 1.32
CA ILE A 179 3.88 12.06 2.69
C ILE A 179 2.43 11.57 2.67
N ALA A 180 2.15 10.46 3.35
CA ALA A 180 0.80 9.96 3.51
C ALA A 180 0.07 10.73 4.60
N LEU A 181 -1.17 11.16 4.30
CA LEU A 181 -2.06 11.80 5.27
C LEU A 181 -2.42 10.85 6.39
N GLU A 182 -2.36 11.29 7.65
CA GLU A 182 -2.95 10.55 8.76
C GLU A 182 -4.47 10.64 8.70
N LEU A 183 -5.12 9.50 8.88
CA LEU A 183 -6.56 9.29 8.67
C LEU A 183 -7.15 8.70 9.96
N ASP A 184 -8.32 9.18 10.37
CA ASP A 184 -9.10 8.60 11.47
C ASP A 184 -10.01 7.52 10.91
N ASP A 185 -10.08 6.35 11.54
CA ASP A 185 -10.92 5.22 11.10
C ASP A 185 -11.91 4.74 12.17
N ALA A 186 -12.25 5.61 13.13
CA ALA A 186 -13.09 5.27 14.28
C ALA A 186 -14.47 4.70 13.88
N ASN A 187 -15.12 5.27 12.86
CA ASN A 187 -16.39 4.80 12.32
C ASN A 187 -16.22 3.46 11.60
N ALA A 188 -15.14 3.29 10.83
CA ALA A 188 -14.83 2.03 10.15
C ALA A 188 -14.60 0.89 11.16
N LEU A 189 -13.86 1.16 12.24
CA LEU A 189 -13.64 0.22 13.35
C LEU A 189 -14.95 -0.07 14.09
N GLY A 190 -15.74 0.95 14.43
CA GLY A 190 -17.04 0.76 15.09
C GLY A 190 -18.01 -0.06 14.25
N ALA A 191 -18.02 0.13 12.92
CA ALA A 191 -18.83 -0.70 12.03
C ALA A 191 -18.33 -2.16 11.98
N LEU A 192 -17.02 -2.36 12.00
CA LEU A 192 -16.39 -3.69 12.03
C LEU A 192 -16.70 -4.43 13.33
N ASP A 193 -16.65 -3.75 14.48
CA ASP A 193 -16.97 -4.33 15.79
C ASP A 193 -18.42 -4.83 15.83
N LEU A 194 -19.37 -4.02 15.35
CA LEU A 194 -20.78 -4.40 15.24
C LEU A 194 -21.01 -5.57 14.27
N TYR A 195 -20.22 -5.64 13.20
CA TYR A 195 -20.28 -6.75 12.25
C TYR A 195 -19.82 -8.06 12.90
N VAL A 196 -18.70 -8.02 13.64
CA VAL A 196 -18.14 -9.18 14.35
C VAL A 196 -19.08 -9.64 15.47
N GLU A 197 -19.65 -8.71 16.25
CA GLU A 197 -20.60 -9.02 17.33
C GLU A 197 -21.83 -9.77 16.79
N LYS A 198 -22.38 -9.33 15.65
CA LYS A 198 -23.61 -9.88 15.06
C LYS A 198 -23.42 -11.20 14.33
N GLN A 199 -22.22 -11.55 13.87
CA GLN A 199 -22.01 -12.82 13.19
C GLN A 199 -21.92 -14.03 14.13
N GLY A 200 -21.79 -13.83 15.44
CA GLY A 200 -21.85 -14.91 16.42
C GLY A 200 -20.73 -15.95 16.25
N ALA A 201 -19.67 -15.80 17.04
CA ALA A 201 -18.54 -16.73 17.26
C ALA A 201 -17.29 -16.57 16.38
N GLN A 202 -16.16 -16.74 17.09
CA GLN A 202 -14.79 -16.93 16.59
C GLN A 202 -14.36 -15.88 15.59
N GLY A 203 -14.21 -14.67 16.14
CA GLY A 203 -13.48 -13.60 15.51
C GLY A 203 -12.21 -14.16 14.89
N ASP A 204 -12.11 -13.97 13.59
CA ASP A 204 -10.83 -13.90 12.92
C ASP A 204 -10.16 -12.58 13.35
N SER A 205 -9.98 -12.42 14.68
CA SER A 205 -9.25 -11.36 15.38
C SER A 205 -7.79 -11.26 14.92
N GLN A 206 -7.38 -12.15 14.00
CA GLN A 206 -6.07 -12.25 13.40
C GLN A 206 -6.00 -11.67 11.98
N ALA A 207 -7.09 -11.15 11.39
CA ALA A 207 -6.96 -10.25 10.25
C ALA A 207 -6.48 -8.88 10.75
N SER A 208 -5.21 -8.87 11.18
CA SER A 208 -4.52 -7.69 11.61
C SER A 208 -4.59 -6.65 10.48
N SER A 209 -4.97 -5.42 10.83
CA SER A 209 -4.94 -4.29 9.88
C SER A 209 -3.51 -3.95 9.49
N ASN A 210 -2.51 -4.38 10.27
CA ASN A 210 -1.12 -4.07 10.05
C ASN A 210 -0.43 -5.01 9.07
N ILE A 211 0.27 -4.40 8.13
CA ILE A 211 1.30 -5.06 7.35
C ILE A 211 2.53 -5.16 8.25
N ASN A 212 2.90 -6.39 8.61
CA ASN A 212 4.11 -6.68 9.38
C ASN A 212 5.13 -7.40 8.51
N ILE A 213 6.32 -7.65 9.08
CA ILE A 213 7.42 -8.31 8.37
C ILE A 213 7.04 -9.67 7.76
N GLN A 214 6.17 -10.44 8.41
CA GLN A 214 5.73 -11.76 7.91
C GLN A 214 4.81 -11.63 6.69
N VAL A 215 3.92 -10.63 6.69
CA VAL A 215 3.08 -10.30 5.53
C VAL A 215 3.96 -9.87 4.35
N LEU A 216 4.93 -8.99 4.59
CA LEU A 216 5.90 -8.57 3.57
C LEU A 216 6.71 -9.75 3.03
N GLY A 217 7.17 -10.66 3.90
CA GLY A 217 7.82 -11.89 3.49
C GLY A 217 6.95 -12.78 2.61
N THR A 218 5.65 -12.85 2.90
CA THR A 218 4.67 -13.58 2.08
C THR A 218 4.55 -12.96 0.68
N TYR A 219 4.52 -11.63 0.58
CA TYR A 219 4.54 -10.92 -0.71
C TYR A 219 5.85 -11.18 -1.48
N LEU A 220 7.00 -11.11 -0.82
CA LEU A 220 8.29 -11.45 -1.44
C LEU A 220 8.31 -12.90 -1.93
N LYS A 221 7.81 -13.85 -1.13
CA LYS A 221 7.70 -15.25 -1.54
C LYS A 221 6.82 -15.41 -2.77
N TYR A 222 5.69 -14.71 -2.82
CA TYR A 222 4.80 -14.69 -3.98
C TYR A 222 5.54 -14.20 -5.23
N LEU A 223 6.21 -13.04 -5.15
CA LEU A 223 6.97 -12.44 -6.27
C LEU A 223 8.10 -13.35 -6.77
N VAL A 224 8.79 -14.04 -5.87
CA VAL A 224 9.81 -15.04 -6.22
C VAL A 224 9.18 -16.25 -6.90
N THR A 225 8.03 -16.72 -6.41
CA THR A 225 7.35 -17.93 -6.92
C THR A 225 6.83 -17.72 -8.35
N ILE A 226 6.32 -16.52 -8.65
CA ILE A 226 5.88 -16.17 -10.01
C ILE A 226 7.05 -15.77 -10.95
N GLY A 227 8.29 -15.80 -10.48
CA GLY A 227 9.47 -15.44 -11.25
C GLY A 227 9.64 -13.94 -11.53
N PHE A 228 8.96 -13.07 -10.78
CA PHE A 228 9.11 -11.62 -10.90
C PHE A 228 10.40 -11.13 -10.24
N LEU A 229 10.79 -11.73 -9.10
CA LEU A 229 12.07 -11.47 -8.43
C LEU A 229 12.92 -12.75 -8.34
N PRO A 230 14.25 -12.64 -8.42
CA PRO A 230 15.12 -13.74 -8.03
C PRO A 230 14.98 -14.01 -6.53
N GLY A 231 15.22 -15.26 -6.11
CA GLY A 231 15.26 -15.59 -4.68
C GLY A 231 16.47 -14.97 -3.96
N PRO A 232 16.43 -14.83 -2.63
CA PRO A 232 17.53 -14.27 -1.85
C PRO A 232 18.78 -15.16 -1.92
N SER A 233 19.96 -14.54 -1.89
CA SER A 233 21.24 -15.26 -1.88
C SER A 233 21.43 -15.98 -0.54
N ARG A 234 21.66 -17.29 -0.57
CA ARG A 234 21.91 -18.09 0.64
C ARG A 234 23.15 -17.67 1.43
N GLU A 235 24.04 -16.89 0.81
CA GLU A 235 25.31 -16.44 1.37
C GLU A 235 25.16 -15.30 2.39
N ASN A 236 24.11 -14.49 2.30
CA ASN A 236 24.02 -13.26 3.12
C ASN A 236 23.56 -13.53 4.57
N GLY A 237 23.08 -14.73 4.88
CA GLY A 237 22.32 -14.97 6.11
C GLY A 237 20.99 -14.21 6.09
N GLY A 238 19.92 -14.83 6.57
CA GLY A 238 18.60 -14.23 6.53
C GLY A 238 17.53 -15.24 6.93
N GLN A 239 16.38 -14.74 7.35
CA GLN A 239 15.26 -15.61 7.66
C GLN A 239 14.76 -16.27 6.36
N PRO A 240 14.34 -17.54 6.39
CA PRO A 240 13.71 -18.15 5.22
C PRO A 240 12.41 -17.40 4.90
N LEU A 241 12.15 -17.19 3.61
CA LEU A 241 10.87 -16.63 3.16
C LEU A 241 9.70 -17.50 3.68
N PRO A 242 8.60 -16.88 4.14
CA PRO A 242 7.40 -17.60 4.60
C PRO A 242 6.89 -18.60 3.56
N LYS A 243 6.21 -19.64 4.02
CA LYS A 243 5.53 -20.59 3.13
C LYS A 243 4.23 -19.95 2.65
N LEU A 244 3.97 -20.03 1.34
CA LEU A 244 2.65 -19.72 0.80
C LEU A 244 1.68 -20.83 1.19
N ASP A 245 0.39 -20.50 1.20
CA ASP A 245 -0.68 -21.49 1.28
C ASP A 245 -0.49 -22.57 0.19
N GLY A 246 -0.76 -23.83 0.55
CA GLY A 246 -0.49 -25.00 -0.29
C GLY A 246 -1.23 -24.92 -1.63
N ASP A 247 -2.50 -24.52 -1.59
CA ASP A 247 -3.34 -24.38 -2.79
C ASP A 247 -2.83 -23.26 -3.70
N LEU A 248 -2.48 -22.11 -3.11
CA LEU A 248 -1.91 -20.99 -3.85
C LEU A 248 -0.56 -21.36 -4.47
N SER A 249 0.31 -22.04 -3.73
CA SER A 249 1.62 -22.47 -4.23
C SER A 249 1.49 -23.43 -5.43
N GLN A 250 0.51 -24.33 -5.42
CA GLN A 250 0.24 -25.25 -6.53
C GLN A 250 -0.33 -24.53 -7.77
N VAL A 251 -1.24 -23.59 -7.56
CA VAL A 251 -1.77 -22.76 -8.65
C VAL A 251 -0.67 -21.92 -9.29
N LEU A 252 0.18 -21.25 -8.50
CA LEU A 252 1.23 -20.38 -9.04
C LEU A 252 2.33 -21.14 -9.79
N THR A 253 2.64 -22.37 -9.36
CA THR A 253 3.64 -23.21 -10.03
C THR A 253 3.11 -23.87 -11.31
N SER A 254 1.80 -24.11 -11.39
CA SER A 254 1.13 -24.63 -12.60
C SER A 254 0.75 -23.55 -13.61
N SER A 255 0.55 -22.31 -13.13
CA SER A 255 0.21 -21.16 -13.97
C SER A 255 1.48 -20.53 -14.54
N GLN A 256 1.68 -20.59 -15.86
CA GLN A 256 2.66 -19.73 -16.53
C GLN A 256 2.16 -18.27 -16.45
N PHE A 257 2.51 -17.56 -15.38
CA PHE A 257 2.44 -16.10 -15.33
C PHE A 257 3.58 -15.52 -16.18
N GLY A 258 3.47 -15.71 -17.50
CA GLY A 258 4.38 -15.13 -18.47
C GLY A 258 4.27 -13.61 -18.43
N GLY A 259 5.28 -12.96 -17.86
CA GLY A 259 5.42 -11.51 -17.87
C GLY A 259 5.40 -10.99 -19.31
N ARG A 260 4.36 -10.23 -19.66
CA ARG A 260 4.26 -9.53 -20.96
C ARG A 260 5.29 -8.38 -21.11
N SER A 261 6.22 -8.21 -20.17
CA SER A 261 7.30 -7.21 -20.24
C SER A 261 8.73 -7.79 -20.25
N ALA A 262 8.91 -9.11 -20.22
CA ALA A 262 10.27 -9.71 -20.18
C ALA A 262 10.69 -10.37 -21.50
N ARG A 263 9.96 -10.14 -22.60
CA ARG A 263 10.35 -10.55 -23.96
C ARG A 263 10.09 -9.42 -24.95
N SER A 264 11.00 -8.45 -25.00
CA SER A 264 11.46 -7.84 -26.25
C SER A 264 12.83 -7.23 -26.03
#